data_AF-A0A0S7X5H2-F1
#
_entry.id   AF-A0A0S7X5H2-F1
#
_cell.length_a   1.000
_cell.length_b   1.000
_cell.length_c   1.000
_cell.angle_alpha   90.00
_cell.angle_beta   90.00
_cell.angle_gamma   90.00
#
_symmetry.space_group_name_H-M   'P 1'
#
loop_
_entity.id
_entity.type
_entity.pdbx_description
1 polymer ?
#
loop_
_entity_poly.entity_id
_entity_poly.type
_entity_poly.pdbx_seq_one_letter_code
_entity_poly.pdbx_strand_id
1 'polypeptide(L)'
;MIQCKDCEFCEIGPDGSIKLNCHPFQTIKEPECLTKWQLLKLDTMVRAYMATVAHYKKLAPLQEKMMKAVEREIEEMEEGEQWKYGPTEEEEEEEEGEEESERDDELL
;
A
#
# COMPACT_ATOMS: atom_id res chain seq x y z
N MET A 1 -16.39 -34.94 -26.24
CA MET A 1 -16.39 -33.79 -25.32
C MET A 1 -17.59 -33.85 -24.39
N ILE A 2 -17.40 -34.52 -23.26
CA ILE A 2 -18.36 -34.60 -22.16
C ILE A 2 -18.52 -33.22 -21.51
N GLN A 3 -19.76 -32.83 -21.22
CA GLN A 3 -20.00 -31.65 -20.39
C GLN A 3 -19.83 -32.01 -18.92
N CYS A 4 -19.34 -31.08 -18.09
CA CYS A 4 -19.12 -31.37 -16.67
C CYS A 4 -20.43 -31.77 -15.96
N LYS A 5 -21.57 -31.21 -16.36
CA LYS A 5 -22.92 -31.60 -15.86
C LYS A 5 -23.26 -33.09 -16.09
N ASP A 6 -22.63 -33.72 -17.07
CA ASP A 6 -22.88 -35.11 -17.45
C ASP A 6 -21.78 -36.05 -16.89
N CYS A 7 -20.89 -35.54 -16.04
CA CYS A 7 -19.74 -36.26 -15.48
C CYS A 7 -20.00 -36.69 -14.03
N GLU A 8 -19.72 -37.96 -13.72
CA GLU A 8 -19.86 -38.54 -12.36
C GLU A 8 -19.01 -37.88 -11.28
N PHE A 9 -17.95 -37.15 -11.67
CA PHE A 9 -17.05 -36.45 -10.75
C PHE A 9 -17.36 -34.96 -10.60
N CYS A 10 -18.47 -34.48 -11.15
CA CYS A 10 -18.85 -33.07 -11.08
C CYS A 10 -20.10 -32.90 -10.23
N GLU A 11 -20.02 -32.02 -9.24
CA GLU A 11 -21.15 -31.61 -8.42
C GLU A 11 -21.42 -30.13 -8.65
N ILE A 12 -22.66 -29.79 -8.96
CA ILE A 12 -23.12 -28.41 -9.11
C ILE A 12 -24.01 -28.11 -7.92
N GLY A 13 -23.56 -27.20 -7.05
CA GLY A 13 -24.32 -26.75 -5.89
C GLY A 13 -25.52 -25.88 -6.26
N PRO A 14 -26.46 -25.66 -5.33
CA PRO A 14 -27.67 -24.87 -5.57
C PRO A 14 -27.38 -23.42 -5.98
N ASP A 15 -26.24 -22.87 -5.54
CA ASP A 15 -25.79 -21.50 -5.87
C ASP A 15 -25.04 -21.42 -7.21
N GLY A 16 -25.01 -22.50 -7.99
CA GLY A 16 -24.23 -22.60 -9.23
C GLY A 16 -22.73 -22.80 -9.02
N SER A 17 -22.29 -23.07 -7.79
CA SER A 17 -20.88 -23.42 -7.52
C SER A 17 -20.54 -24.80 -8.09
N ILE A 18 -19.44 -24.88 -8.84
CA ILE A 18 -18.99 -26.11 -9.47
C ILE A 18 -17.86 -26.71 -8.64
N LYS A 19 -18.03 -27.95 -8.18
CA LYS A 19 -16.99 -28.76 -7.55
C LYS A 19 -16.61 -29.91 -8.47
N LEU A 20 -15.33 -29.95 -8.83
CA LEU A 20 -14.74 -31.05 -9.59
C LEU A 20 -14.00 -31.97 -8.61
N ASN A 21 -14.53 -33.16 -8.40
CA ASN A 21 -13.94 -34.21 -7.57
C ASN A 21 -13.01 -35.14 -8.37
N CYS A 22 -12.77 -34.84 -9.65
CA CYS A 22 -11.84 -35.60 -10.47
C CYS A 22 -10.38 -35.34 -10.07
N HIS A 23 -9.58 -36.40 -10.09
CA HIS A 23 -8.15 -36.36 -9.82
C HIS A 23 -7.39 -36.19 -11.15
N PRO A 24 -6.59 -35.12 -11.35
CA PRO A 24 -5.94 -34.81 -12.63
C PRO A 24 -5.04 -35.92 -13.21
N PHE A 25 -4.58 -36.84 -12.38
CA PHE A 25 -3.66 -37.91 -12.80
C PHE A 25 -4.27 -39.32 -12.77
N GLN A 26 -5.53 -39.47 -12.33
CA GLN A 26 -6.12 -40.80 -12.14
C GLN A 26 -7.50 -40.94 -12.77
N THR A 27 -8.37 -39.95 -12.63
CA THR A 27 -9.80 -40.07 -13.01
C THR A 27 -10.23 -39.10 -14.11
N ILE A 28 -9.26 -38.51 -14.83
CA ILE A 28 -9.51 -37.72 -16.05
C ILE A 28 -10.10 -38.64 -17.14
N LYS A 29 -11.25 -38.24 -17.71
CA LYS A 29 -11.92 -38.98 -18.79
C LYS A 29 -11.47 -38.56 -20.18
N GLU A 30 -11.24 -37.27 -20.37
CA GLU A 30 -10.86 -36.66 -21.65
C GLU A 30 -9.78 -35.59 -21.40
N PRO A 31 -8.86 -35.34 -22.35
CA PRO A 31 -7.78 -34.37 -22.16
C PRO A 31 -8.29 -32.95 -21.88
N GLU A 32 -9.46 -32.57 -22.41
CA GLU A 32 -10.10 -31.27 -22.17
C GLU A 32 -10.52 -31.07 -20.71
N CYS A 33 -10.69 -32.15 -19.93
CA CYS A 33 -10.95 -32.03 -18.49
C CYS A 33 -9.78 -31.35 -17.76
N LEU A 34 -8.54 -31.53 -18.22
CA LEU A 34 -7.38 -30.84 -17.63
C LEU A 34 -7.46 -29.33 -17.85
N THR A 35 -7.86 -28.88 -19.04
CA THR A 35 -8.06 -27.46 -19.34
C THR A 35 -9.16 -26.86 -18.47
N LYS A 36 -10.29 -27.57 -18.30
CA LYS A 36 -11.37 -27.12 -17.40
C LYS A 36 -10.89 -27.03 -15.95
N TRP A 37 -10.07 -27.98 -15.51
CA TRP A 37 -9.48 -27.98 -14.17
C TRP A 37 -8.53 -26.79 -13.97
N GLN A 38 -7.68 -26.52 -14.95
CA GLN A 38 -6.80 -25.35 -14.96
C GLN A 38 -7.60 -24.04 -14.87
N LEU A 39 -8.66 -23.89 -15.67
CA LEU A 39 -9.52 -22.71 -15.63
C LEU A 39 -10.16 -22.50 -14.25
N LEU A 40 -10.68 -23.58 -13.63
CA LEU A 40 -11.28 -23.49 -12.29
C LEU A 40 -10.26 -23.08 -11.22
N LYS A 41 -9.03 -23.58 -11.30
CA LYS A 41 -7.95 -23.19 -10.37
C LYS A 41 -7.48 -21.77 -10.58
N LEU A 42 -7.37 -21.32 -11.84
CA LEU A 42 -7.04 -19.93 -12.14
C LEU A 42 -8.11 -18.97 -11.61
N ASP A 43 -9.40 -19.27 -11.81
CA ASP A 43 -10.49 -18.46 -11.24
C ASP A 43 -10.38 -18.39 -9.70
N THR A 44 -10.13 -19.53 -9.04
CA THR A 44 -9.93 -19.57 -7.58
C THR A 44 -8.77 -18.67 -7.15
N MET A 45 -7.64 -18.74 -7.85
CA MET A 45 -6.45 -17.92 -7.56
C MET A 45 -6.72 -16.43 -7.76
N VAL A 46 -7.38 -16.06 -8.86
CA VAL A 46 -7.74 -14.67 -9.16
C VAL A 46 -8.68 -14.11 -8.11
N ARG A 47 -9.71 -14.88 -7.69
CA ARG A 47 -10.63 -14.46 -6.62
C ARG A 47 -9.91 -14.24 -5.30
N ALA A 48 -9.01 -15.14 -4.92
CA ALA A 48 -8.19 -14.99 -3.72
C ALA A 48 -7.35 -13.70 -3.79
N TYR A 49 -6.68 -13.46 -4.93
CA TYR A 49 -5.89 -12.26 -5.14
C TYR A 49 -6.73 -10.97 -5.07
N MET A 50 -7.92 -10.95 -5.70
CA MET A 50 -8.83 -9.81 -5.64
C MET A 50 -9.30 -9.53 -4.21
N ALA A 51 -9.53 -10.56 -3.40
CA ALA A 51 -9.86 -10.41 -1.99
C ALA A 51 -8.69 -9.78 -1.20
N THR A 52 -7.45 -10.19 -1.48
CA THR A 52 -6.25 -9.57 -0.89
C THR A 52 -6.13 -8.10 -1.27
N VAL A 53 -6.32 -7.75 -2.56
CA VAL A 53 -6.30 -6.36 -3.01
C VAL A 53 -7.39 -5.53 -2.33
N ALA A 54 -8.59 -6.08 -2.16
CA ALA A 54 -9.67 -5.41 -1.45
C ALA A 54 -9.32 -5.16 0.04
N HIS A 55 -8.59 -6.08 0.67
CA HIS A 55 -8.07 -5.88 2.02
C HIS A 55 -7.02 -4.77 2.08
N TYR A 56 -6.05 -4.75 1.16
CA TYR A 56 -5.05 -3.67 1.12
C TYR A 56 -5.68 -2.29 0.91
N LYS A 57 -6.71 -2.19 0.06
CA LYS A 57 -7.47 -0.93 -0.12
C LYS A 57 -8.11 -0.43 1.17
N LYS A 58 -8.57 -1.33 2.05
CA LYS A 58 -9.14 -0.96 3.35
C LYS A 58 -8.08 -0.51 4.36
N LEU A 59 -6.85 -1.00 4.24
CA LEU A 59 -5.75 -0.67 5.14
C LEU A 59 -4.98 0.60 4.72
N ALA A 60 -5.03 0.98 3.44
CA ALA A 60 -4.40 2.20 2.93
C ALA A 60 -4.65 3.47 3.78
N PRO A 61 -5.89 3.82 4.19
CA PRO A 61 -6.10 5.02 5.01
C PRO A 61 -5.53 4.90 6.43
N LEU A 62 -5.39 3.69 6.96
CA LEU A 62 -4.74 3.47 8.26
C LEU A 62 -3.22 3.67 8.13
N GLN A 63 -2.62 3.19 7.04
CA GLN A 63 -1.20 3.40 6.75
C GLN A 63 -0.88 4.90 6.65
N GLU A 64 -1.72 5.68 5.97
CA GLU A 64 -1.55 7.13 5.87
C GLU A 64 -1.63 7.82 7.24
N LYS A 65 -2.57 7.41 8.10
CA LYS A 65 -2.70 7.96 9.46
C LYS A 65 -1.51 7.61 10.35
N MET A 66 -0.99 6.39 10.24
CA MET A 66 0.21 6.00 10.99
C MET A 66 1.43 6.81 10.53
N MET A 67 1.61 7.01 9.22
CA MET A 67 2.71 7.82 8.70
C MET A 67 2.66 9.26 9.23
N LYS A 68 1.50 9.92 9.16
CA LYS A 68 1.32 11.28 9.71
C LYS A 68 1.55 11.36 11.22
N ALA A 69 1.14 10.33 11.96
CA ALA A 69 1.39 10.30 13.41
C ALA A 69 2.89 10.16 13.72
N VAL A 70 3.61 9.33 12.95
CA VAL A 70 5.06 9.18 13.09
C VAL A 70 5.80 10.47 12.72
N GLU A 71 5.39 11.14 11.63
CA GLU A 71 5.94 12.45 11.24
C GLU A 71 5.81 13.46 12.40
N ARG A 72 4.61 13.55 12.98
CA ARG A 72 4.36 14.43 14.13
C ARG A 72 5.22 14.10 15.35
N GLU A 73 5.39 12.83 15.69
CA GLU A 73 6.22 12.44 16.83
C GLU A 73 7.70 12.77 16.60
N ILE A 74 8.18 12.68 15.35
CA ILE A 74 9.54 13.09 14.98
C ILE A 74 9.69 14.61 15.12
N GLU A 75 8.73 15.38 14.62
CA GLU A 75 8.71 16.85 14.75
C GLU A 75 8.72 17.28 16.24
N GLU A 76 7.85 16.68 17.07
CA GLU A 76 7.78 16.99 18.51
C GLU A 76 9.09 16.61 19.24
N MET A 77 9.78 15.55 18.80
CA MET A 77 11.11 15.20 19.31
C MET A 77 12.16 16.23 18.90
N GLU A 78 12.21 16.63 17.63
CA GLU A 78 13.18 17.63 17.11
C GLU A 78 13.01 18.99 17.80
N GLU A 79 11.78 19.50 17.94
CA GLU A 79 11.47 20.72 18.68
C GLU A 79 11.90 20.61 20.16
N GLY A 80 11.65 19.45 20.77
CA GLY A 80 12.04 19.14 22.14
C GLY A 80 13.55 18.97 22.34
N GLU A 81 14.35 18.82 21.28
CA GLU A 81 15.81 18.81 21.33
C GLU A 81 16.45 20.15 20.94
N GLN A 82 15.66 21.09 20.40
CA GLN A 82 16.14 22.41 19.94
C GLN A 82 16.79 23.24 21.06
N TRP A 83 16.36 23.06 22.31
CA TRP A 83 17.00 23.70 23.47
C TRP A 83 18.45 23.22 23.73
N LYS A 84 18.83 22.04 23.23
CA LYS A 84 20.17 21.46 23.45
C LYS A 84 21.22 22.04 22.49
N TYR A 85 20.78 22.49 21.32
CA TYR A 85 21.68 22.93 20.24
C TYR A 85 21.90 24.45 20.20
N GLY A 86 21.17 25.24 21.00
CA GLY A 86 21.26 26.70 20.95
C GLY A 86 20.76 27.27 19.62
N PRO A 87 20.69 28.61 19.44
CA PRO A 87 20.48 29.18 18.12
C PRO A 87 21.60 28.63 17.21
N THR A 88 21.22 27.89 16.18
CA THR A 88 22.18 27.36 15.21
C THR A 88 22.89 28.56 14.57
N GLU A 89 24.19 28.43 14.27
CA GLU A 89 25.05 29.46 13.66
C GLU A 89 24.55 30.03 12.30
N GLU A 90 23.36 29.63 11.83
CA GLU A 90 22.71 30.13 10.61
C GLU A 90 21.84 31.39 10.85
N GLU A 91 21.59 31.80 12.10
CA GLU A 91 20.74 32.98 12.42
C GLU A 91 21.53 34.24 12.84
N GLU A 92 22.87 34.24 12.80
CA GLU A 92 23.71 35.39 13.25
C GLU A 92 24.22 36.33 12.12
N GLU A 93 23.62 36.34 10.92
CA GLU A 93 24.03 37.24 9.81
C GLU A 93 23.07 38.42 9.52
N GLU A 94 22.15 38.78 10.43
CA GLU A 94 21.24 39.94 10.23
C GLU A 94 21.21 40.93 11.40
N GLU A 95 22.35 41.30 12.02
CA GLU A 95 22.30 42.39 13.02
C GLU A 95 23.60 43.19 13.22
N GLU A 96 24.34 43.56 12.17
CA GLU A 96 25.34 44.66 12.30
C GLU A 96 25.40 45.52 11.02
N GLY A 97 24.73 46.68 11.02
CA GLY A 97 24.82 47.58 9.86
C GLY A 97 24.06 48.89 9.88
N GLU A 98 23.71 49.50 11.02
CA GLU A 98 23.09 50.84 11.01
C GLU A 98 23.49 51.73 12.20
N GLU A 99 24.76 52.11 12.36
CA GLU A 99 25.12 53.36 13.07
C GLU A 99 26.43 53.94 12.51
N GLU A 100 26.35 55.01 11.69
CA GLU A 100 27.26 56.18 11.64
C GLU A 100 27.17 56.92 10.27
N SER A 101 26.25 57.88 10.13
CA SER A 101 26.44 59.00 9.19
C SER A 101 25.65 60.26 9.59
N GLU A 102 25.92 60.83 10.76
CA GLU A 102 25.53 62.21 11.06
C GLU A 102 26.67 62.95 11.76
N ARG A 103 27.70 63.32 11.01
CA ARG A 103 28.46 64.56 11.26
C ARG A 103 29.26 64.98 10.03
N ASP A 104 29.17 66.29 9.77
CA ASP A 104 30.01 67.10 8.89
C ASP A 104 29.55 67.25 7.43
N ASP A 105 28.51 68.07 7.22
CA ASP A 105 28.47 68.96 6.05
C ASP A 105 27.67 70.25 6.36
N GLU A 106 28.27 71.19 7.13
CA GLU A 106 27.90 72.61 7.06
C GLU A 106 29.09 73.50 7.48
N LEU A 107 30.04 73.69 6.55
CA LEU A 107 30.99 74.80 6.57
C LEU A 107 30.81 75.60 5.26
N LEU A 108 29.95 76.61 5.33
CA LEU A 108 29.95 77.79 4.45
C LEU A 108 30.27 79.03 5.28
#